data_AF-A0A7X2L1P7-F1
#
_entry.id   AF-A0A7X2L1P7-F1
#
_cell.length_a   1.000
_cell.length_b   1.000
_cell.length_c   1.000
_cell.angle_alpha   90.00
_cell.angle_beta   90.00
_cell.angle_gamma   90.00
#
_symmetry.space_group_name_H-M   'P 1'
#
loop_
_entity.id
_entity.type
_entity.pdbx_description
1 polymer ?
#
loop_
_entity_poly.entity_id
_entity_poly.type
_entity_poly.pdbx_seq_one_letter_code
_entity_poly.pdbx_strand_id
1 'polypeptide(L)'
;MSNYETLRLSHLKKNPASNWSGGMQLLETVVSTQEEAKRLAESGAPEGTAVFAEEQTGGRGRMGRKWHSPRGKGIWMSVVLRPKLPLLMTPQLTLLAGVAVCTAIRQVTGVQAGIKWPNDLLAGGRKICGILLESSLREGGLHYCIAGIGIAVNLTEEDYPDYLRGVGTSLLIQRGGIPVDRSELAGAVLTELEYLYNLYMEQGFKPIRELWESMSVTLGRQIALNTPQGRSEGLAVGLDDNGGLLLEDETGHITNVCSGEIEII
;
A
#
# COMPACT_ATOMS: atom_id res chain seq x y z
N MET A 1 4.86 21.70 20.02
CA MET A 1 4.59 21.02 18.74
C MET A 1 3.51 20.00 18.97
N SER A 2 2.39 20.16 18.28
CA SER A 2 1.24 19.27 18.36
C SER A 2 1.62 17.86 17.88
N ASN A 3 0.99 16.80 18.39
CA ASN A 3 1.25 15.41 17.96
C ASN A 3 0.95 15.19 16.46
N TYR A 4 0.25 16.12 15.81
CA TYR A 4 -0.18 16.02 14.42
C TYR A 4 0.79 16.65 13.40
N GLU A 5 1.77 17.44 13.85
CA GLU A 5 2.65 18.23 12.97
C GLU A 5 3.87 17.44 12.48
N THR A 6 4.43 16.55 13.31
CA THR A 6 5.68 15.84 13.01
C THR A 6 5.53 14.36 13.31
N LEU A 7 5.91 13.51 12.36
CA LEU A 7 6.03 12.07 12.57
C LEU A 7 7.20 11.83 13.52
N ARG A 8 6.98 11.08 14.60
CA ARG A 8 8.01 10.81 15.60
C ARG A 8 8.24 9.33 15.71
N LEU A 9 9.45 8.89 15.37
CA LEU A 9 9.82 7.48 15.48
C LEU A 9 9.68 6.92 16.90
N SER A 10 9.93 7.77 17.91
CA SER A 10 9.75 7.41 19.33
C SER A 10 8.28 7.19 19.74
N HIS A 11 7.33 7.68 18.95
CA HIS A 11 5.90 7.52 19.21
C HIS A 11 5.29 6.32 18.47
N LEU A 12 6.04 5.68 17.55
CA LEU A 12 5.61 4.38 17.05
C LEU A 12 5.66 3.40 18.23
N LYS A 13 4.49 2.98 18.71
CA LYS A 13 4.40 1.94 19.74
C LYS A 13 5.09 0.70 19.19
N LYS A 14 6.26 0.37 19.74
CA LYS A 14 6.93 -0.88 19.41
C LYS A 14 6.03 -2.01 19.84
N ASN A 15 5.65 -2.88 18.91
CA ASN A 15 5.07 -4.16 19.28
C ASN A 15 6.20 -4.97 19.97
N PRO A 16 6.10 -5.28 21.27
CA PRO A 16 7.14 -6.03 21.98
C PRO A 16 7.30 -7.46 21.44
N ALA A 17 6.31 -7.95 20.68
CA ALA A 17 6.36 -9.24 19.98
C ALA A 17 6.86 -9.12 18.53
N SER A 18 7.34 -7.94 18.11
CA SER A 18 7.93 -7.75 16.78
C SER A 18 9.20 -8.60 16.65
N ASN A 19 9.24 -9.42 15.60
CA ASN A 19 10.38 -10.21 15.17
C ASN A 19 11.21 -9.50 14.09
N TRP A 20 10.71 -8.38 13.55
CA TRP A 20 11.47 -7.53 12.65
C TRP A 20 12.68 -6.92 13.37
N SER A 21 13.86 -7.17 12.82
CA SER A 21 15.14 -6.66 13.33
C SER A 21 15.57 -5.35 12.66
N GLY A 22 14.81 -4.89 11.67
CA GLY A 22 15.00 -3.63 10.96
C GLY A 22 14.94 -2.38 11.83
N GLY A 23 15.87 -1.47 11.58
CA GLY A 23 15.80 -0.12 12.12
C GLY A 23 14.75 0.73 11.40
N MET A 24 14.37 1.84 12.03
CA MET A 24 13.53 2.86 11.40
C MET A 24 14.36 4.12 11.16
N GLN A 25 14.18 4.74 10.01
CA GLN A 25 14.79 6.03 9.65
C GLN A 25 13.71 7.00 9.25
N LEU A 26 13.82 8.25 9.71
CA LEU A 26 12.94 9.35 9.30
C LEU A 26 13.82 10.42 8.66
N LEU A 27 13.48 10.77 7.42
CA LEU A 27 14.17 11.80 6.65
C LEU A 27 13.28 13.04 6.55
N GLU A 28 13.90 14.22 6.62
CA GLU A 28 13.19 15.49 6.48
C GLU A 28 12.64 15.67 5.06
N THR A 29 13.49 15.50 4.06
CA THR A 29 13.10 15.57 2.64
C THR A 29 13.97 14.57 1.87
N VAL A 30 13.37 13.78 0.99
CA VAL A 30 14.07 12.80 0.13
C VAL A 30 13.48 12.83 -1.27
N VAL A 31 14.21 12.32 -2.27
CA VAL A 31 13.62 12.12 -3.60
C VAL A 31 12.53 11.05 -3.53
N SER A 32 12.85 9.88 -2.99
CA SER A 32 11.90 8.80 -2.73
C SER A 32 12.37 7.92 -1.57
N THR A 33 11.45 7.60 -0.67
CA THR A 33 11.66 6.58 0.38
C THR A 33 11.96 5.20 -0.22
N GLN A 34 11.41 4.92 -1.40
CA GLN A 34 11.65 3.67 -2.15
C GLN A 34 13.12 3.55 -2.56
N GLU A 35 13.70 4.63 -3.09
CA GLU A 35 15.11 4.66 -3.52
C GLU A 35 16.05 4.53 -2.32
N GLU A 36 15.73 5.15 -1.19
CA GLU A 36 16.54 5.02 0.02
C GLU A 36 16.43 3.63 0.65
N ALA A 37 15.22 3.07 0.75
CA ALA A 37 15.03 1.69 1.22
C ALA A 37 15.79 0.69 0.32
N LYS A 38 15.86 0.95 -0.99
CA LYS A 38 16.66 0.17 -1.94
C LYS A 38 18.14 0.25 -1.63
N ARG A 39 18.66 1.45 -1.41
CA ARG A 39 20.07 1.67 -1.03
C ARG A 39 20.43 0.91 0.26
N LEU A 40 19.55 0.95 1.25
CA LEU A 40 19.72 0.22 2.51
C LEU A 40 19.66 -1.30 2.30
N ALA A 41 18.70 -1.80 1.53
CA ALA A 41 18.55 -3.22 1.23
C ALA A 41 19.78 -3.80 0.49
N GLU A 42 20.33 -3.06 -0.48
CA GLU A 42 21.56 -3.43 -1.18
C GLU A 42 22.80 -3.38 -0.27
N SER A 43 22.77 -2.51 0.74
CA SER A 43 23.79 -2.44 1.80
C SER A 43 23.63 -3.51 2.89
N GLY A 44 22.67 -4.43 2.74
CA GLY A 44 22.46 -5.53 3.67
C GLY A 44 21.50 -5.25 4.82
N ALA A 45 20.69 -4.18 4.75
CA ALA A 45 19.70 -3.91 5.78
C ALA A 45 18.74 -5.11 5.98
N PRO A 46 18.41 -5.45 7.23
CA PRO A 46 17.59 -6.61 7.53
C PRO A 46 16.11 -6.34 7.23
N GLU A 47 15.33 -7.41 7.24
CA GLU A 47 13.88 -7.38 7.11
C GLU A 47 13.22 -6.49 8.17
N GLY A 48 12.18 -5.77 7.74
CA GLY A 48 11.45 -4.80 8.55
C GLY A 48 12.13 -3.44 8.65
N THR A 49 13.24 -3.21 7.92
CA THR A 49 13.85 -1.87 7.87
C THR A 49 12.89 -0.91 7.18
N ALA A 50 12.48 0.13 7.88
CA ALA A 50 11.49 1.09 7.40
C ALA A 50 12.10 2.48 7.25
N VAL A 51 11.91 3.08 6.08
CA VAL A 51 12.29 4.46 5.78
C VAL A 51 11.03 5.28 5.69
N PHE A 52 10.98 6.36 6.46
CA PHE A 52 9.94 7.38 6.44
C PHE A 52 10.50 8.68 5.90
N ALA A 53 9.64 9.51 5.32
CA ALA A 53 9.98 10.89 5.01
C ALA A 53 8.86 11.85 5.43
N GLU A 54 9.23 13.05 5.87
CA GLU A 54 8.26 14.13 6.03
C GLU A 54 7.79 14.64 4.67
N GLU A 55 8.66 14.64 3.65
CA GLU A 55 8.40 15.08 2.28
C GLU A 55 9.12 14.20 1.24
N GLN A 56 8.45 13.91 0.11
CA GLN A 56 9.13 13.37 -1.07
C GLN A 56 9.04 14.34 -2.26
N THR A 57 10.18 14.68 -2.85
CA THR A 57 10.24 15.58 -4.03
C THR A 57 10.06 14.82 -5.35
N GLY A 58 10.25 13.50 -5.34
CA GLY A 58 10.16 12.61 -6.49
C GLY A 58 9.34 11.35 -6.21
N GLY A 59 8.30 11.46 -5.37
CA GLY A 59 7.40 10.34 -5.05
C GLY A 59 6.82 9.69 -6.31
N ARG A 60 6.82 8.35 -6.34
CA ARG A 60 6.40 7.56 -7.52
C ARG A 60 5.33 6.53 -7.13
N GLY A 61 4.42 6.29 -8.07
CA GLY A 61 3.52 5.14 -8.10
C GLY A 61 3.89 4.20 -9.24
N ARG A 62 3.01 3.23 -9.50
CA ARG A 62 3.16 2.28 -10.62
C ARG A 62 3.26 3.01 -11.95
N MET A 63 3.95 2.37 -12.91
CA MET A 63 4.12 2.87 -14.28
C MET A 63 4.74 4.28 -14.36
N GLY A 64 5.52 4.67 -13.34
CA GLY A 64 6.21 5.97 -13.29
C GLY A 64 5.31 7.17 -12.99
N ARG A 65 4.04 6.96 -12.62
CA ARG A 65 3.13 8.04 -12.23
C ARG A 65 3.66 8.76 -10.99
N LYS A 66 3.45 10.07 -10.90
CA LYS A 66 3.85 10.86 -9.72
C LYS A 66 2.94 10.58 -8.52
N TRP A 67 3.53 10.51 -7.34
CA TRP A 67 2.81 10.44 -6.06
C TRP A 67 3.04 11.73 -5.26
N HIS A 68 2.00 12.53 -5.10
CA HIS A 68 2.06 13.81 -4.38
C HIS A 68 2.32 13.59 -2.89
N SER A 69 3.45 14.10 -2.38
CA SER A 69 3.97 13.79 -1.03
C SER A 69 4.38 15.05 -0.25
N PRO A 70 3.48 16.01 -0.02
CA PRO A 70 3.83 17.27 0.63
C PRO A 70 4.28 17.07 2.08
N ARG A 71 5.17 17.96 2.52
CA ARG A 71 5.75 17.96 3.87
C ARG A 71 4.69 17.92 4.97
N GLY A 72 4.81 16.98 5.91
CA GLY A 72 4.02 16.97 7.14
C GLY A 72 2.56 16.51 6.99
N LYS A 73 2.12 16.19 5.77
CA LYS A 73 0.71 15.92 5.48
C LYS A 73 0.36 14.45 5.37
N GLY A 74 1.31 13.58 5.08
CA GLY A 74 1.04 12.15 4.93
C GLY A 74 2.06 11.28 5.62
N ILE A 75 1.89 9.98 5.40
CA ILE A 75 2.89 8.97 5.73
C ILE A 75 3.45 8.48 4.41
N TRP A 76 4.70 8.83 4.17
CA TRP A 76 5.46 8.39 3.01
C TRP A 76 6.51 7.42 3.52
N MET A 77 6.33 6.13 3.27
CA MET A 77 7.24 5.12 3.80
C MET A 77 7.53 3.99 2.84
N SER A 78 8.68 3.35 3.02
CA SER A 78 9.06 2.13 2.33
C SER A 78 9.65 1.13 3.32
N VAL A 79 9.24 -0.13 3.21
CA VAL A 79 9.67 -1.21 4.10
C VAL A 79 10.43 -2.27 3.31
N VAL A 80 11.61 -2.66 3.80
CA VAL A 80 12.44 -3.73 3.24
C VAL A 80 11.92 -5.08 3.74
N LEU A 81 11.57 -5.96 2.80
CA LEU A 81 11.12 -7.34 3.03
C LEU A 81 12.12 -8.32 2.41
N ARG A 82 12.35 -9.47 3.04
CA ARG A 82 13.23 -10.53 2.54
C ARG A 82 12.50 -11.88 2.46
N PRO A 83 11.43 -11.97 1.67
CA PRO A 83 10.58 -13.15 1.64
C PRO A 83 11.26 -14.32 0.94
N LYS A 84 11.02 -15.53 1.46
CA LYS A 84 11.50 -16.79 0.87
C LYS A 84 10.44 -17.37 -0.06
N LEU A 85 10.15 -16.68 -1.17
CA LEU A 85 9.13 -17.07 -2.15
C LEU A 85 9.57 -16.87 -3.61
N PRO A 86 8.95 -17.58 -4.56
CA PRO A 86 9.19 -17.37 -5.99
C PRO A 86 8.77 -15.97 -6.46
N LEU A 87 9.52 -15.37 -7.38
CA LEU A 87 9.23 -14.03 -7.93
C LEU A 87 7.77 -13.86 -8.39
N LEU A 88 7.19 -14.90 -9.01
CA LEU A 88 5.81 -14.90 -9.51
C LEU A 88 4.77 -14.62 -8.41
N MET A 89 5.07 -14.92 -7.15
CA MET A 89 4.18 -14.73 -6.00
C MET A 89 4.35 -13.36 -5.33
N THR A 90 5.33 -12.55 -5.74
CA THR A 90 5.53 -11.19 -5.17
C THR A 90 4.32 -10.27 -5.27
N PRO A 91 3.43 -10.32 -6.30
CA PRO A 91 2.22 -9.51 -6.34
C PRO A 91 1.32 -9.70 -5.10
N GLN A 92 1.32 -10.89 -4.49
CA GLN A 92 0.57 -11.16 -3.26
C GLN A 92 0.98 -10.26 -2.09
N LEU A 93 2.26 -9.84 -2.04
CA LEU A 93 2.75 -8.91 -1.01
C LEU A 93 2.15 -7.51 -1.15
N THR A 94 1.77 -7.10 -2.37
CA THR A 94 1.05 -5.84 -2.59
C THR A 94 -0.35 -5.91 -1.98
N LEU A 95 -1.04 -7.04 -2.17
CA LEU A 95 -2.37 -7.29 -1.61
C LEU A 95 -2.32 -7.37 -0.08
N LEU A 96 -1.29 -8.05 0.45
CA LEU A 96 -1.00 -8.13 1.88
C LEU A 96 -0.81 -6.74 2.50
N ALA A 97 0.04 -5.91 1.89
CA ALA A 97 0.21 -4.53 2.34
C ALA A 97 -1.10 -3.72 2.25
N GLY A 98 -1.94 -4.00 1.25
CA GLY A 98 -3.28 -3.43 1.13
C GLY A 98 -4.17 -3.75 2.33
N VAL A 99 -4.20 -5.01 2.74
CA VAL A 99 -4.94 -5.47 3.93
C VAL A 99 -4.38 -4.82 5.20
N ALA A 100 -3.06 -4.77 5.36
CA ALA A 100 -2.41 -4.16 6.52
C ALA A 100 -2.79 -2.68 6.67
N VAL A 101 -2.67 -1.90 5.60
CA VAL A 101 -2.98 -0.47 5.60
C VAL A 101 -4.48 -0.23 5.82
N CYS A 102 -5.35 -1.00 5.15
CA CYS A 102 -6.79 -0.86 5.29
C CYS A 102 -7.24 -1.13 6.74
N THR A 103 -6.70 -2.19 7.33
CA THR A 103 -6.96 -2.59 8.72
C THR A 103 -6.52 -1.50 9.70
N ALA A 104 -5.28 -1.02 9.58
CA ALA A 104 -4.75 0.04 10.43
C ALA A 104 -5.54 1.35 10.32
N ILE A 105 -5.93 1.75 9.10
CA ILE A 105 -6.77 2.94 8.88
C ILE A 105 -8.11 2.79 9.60
N ARG A 106 -8.81 1.66 9.40
CA ARG A 106 -10.11 1.41 10.03
C ARG A 106 -10.01 1.43 11.55
N GLN A 107 -8.99 0.77 12.12
CA GLN A 107 -8.77 0.69 13.57
C GLN A 107 -8.45 2.05 14.20
N VAL A 108 -7.49 2.80 13.64
CA VAL A 108 -6.99 4.04 14.24
C VAL A 108 -7.96 5.21 14.03
N THR A 109 -8.66 5.23 12.90
CA THR A 109 -9.41 6.42 12.48
C THR A 109 -10.92 6.25 12.41
N GLY A 110 -11.42 5.00 12.33
CA GLY A 110 -12.82 4.69 12.05
C GLY A 110 -13.26 4.92 10.59
N VAL A 111 -12.37 5.44 9.73
CA VAL A 111 -12.68 5.69 8.31
C VAL A 111 -12.93 4.37 7.59
N GLN A 112 -14.03 4.29 6.85
CA GLN A 112 -14.41 3.14 6.03
C GLN A 112 -13.57 3.08 4.74
N ALA A 113 -12.29 2.76 4.88
CA ALA A 113 -11.39 2.49 3.77
C ALA A 113 -11.72 1.14 3.12
N GLY A 114 -11.48 1.00 1.82
CA GLY A 114 -11.61 -0.26 1.09
C GLY A 114 -10.53 -0.40 0.02
N ILE A 115 -10.24 -1.63 -0.40
CA ILE A 115 -9.11 -1.91 -1.30
C ILE A 115 -9.61 -2.00 -2.74
N LYS A 116 -9.06 -1.16 -3.61
CA LYS A 116 -9.22 -1.22 -5.06
C LYS A 116 -8.03 -1.95 -5.66
N TRP A 117 -8.30 -3.06 -6.34
CA TRP A 117 -7.26 -3.84 -7.00
C TRP A 117 -6.48 -2.99 -8.04
N PRO A 118 -5.17 -3.17 -8.20
CA PRO A 118 -4.31 -4.08 -7.41
C PRO A 118 -3.70 -3.45 -6.16
N ASN A 119 -3.66 -2.13 -6.04
CA ASN A 119 -2.68 -1.47 -5.18
C ASN A 119 -3.14 -0.14 -4.58
N ASP A 120 -4.43 0.19 -4.69
CA ASP A 120 -4.99 1.45 -4.24
C ASP A 120 -5.98 1.21 -3.10
N LEU A 121 -6.04 2.12 -2.14
CA LEU A 121 -7.12 2.15 -1.16
C LEU A 121 -7.96 3.40 -1.38
N LEU A 122 -9.27 3.22 -1.24
CA LEU A 122 -10.26 4.27 -1.39
C LEU A 122 -10.98 4.55 -0.08
N ALA A 123 -11.41 5.79 0.13
CA ALA A 123 -12.45 6.16 1.08
C ALA A 123 -13.39 7.18 0.43
N GLY A 124 -14.69 7.00 0.62
CA GLY A 124 -15.70 7.81 -0.09
C GLY A 124 -15.52 7.79 -1.62
N GLY A 125 -15.08 6.65 -2.17
CA GLY A 125 -14.81 6.47 -3.61
C GLY A 125 -13.53 7.14 -4.14
N ARG A 126 -12.81 7.92 -3.32
CA ARG A 126 -11.60 8.65 -3.71
C ARG A 126 -10.34 8.01 -3.14
N LYS A 127 -9.22 8.17 -3.83
CA LYS A 127 -7.95 7.52 -3.46
C LYS A 127 -7.33 8.15 -2.21
N ILE A 128 -7.05 7.32 -1.20
CA ILE A 128 -6.37 7.72 0.04
C ILE A 128 -4.96 7.16 0.18
N CYS A 129 -4.69 6.01 -0.43
CA CYS A 129 -3.39 5.36 -0.34
C CYS A 129 -3.03 4.66 -1.64
N GLY A 130 -1.74 4.65 -1.95
CA GLY A 130 -1.15 3.88 -3.04
C GLY A 130 -0.01 3.03 -2.51
N ILE A 131 0.06 1.79 -3.00
CA ILE A 131 1.10 0.83 -2.67
C ILE A 131 1.92 0.55 -3.93
N LEU A 132 3.24 0.48 -3.76
CA LEU A 132 4.20 0.15 -4.80
C LEU A 132 5.17 -0.91 -4.27
N LEU A 133 5.10 -2.12 -4.81
CA LEU A 133 6.07 -3.16 -4.53
C LEU A 133 7.12 -3.20 -5.63
N GLU A 134 8.40 -3.13 -5.26
CA GLU A 134 9.52 -3.37 -6.17
C GLU A 134 10.35 -4.55 -5.67
N SER A 135 10.82 -5.39 -6.58
CA SER A 135 11.60 -6.59 -6.25
C SER A 135 13.01 -6.49 -6.82
N SER A 136 13.99 -7.03 -6.11
CA SER A 136 15.37 -7.20 -6.58
C SER A 136 15.71 -8.69 -6.68
N LEU A 137 16.43 -9.05 -7.74
CA LEU A 137 16.86 -10.42 -8.01
C LEU A 137 18.38 -10.51 -7.87
N ARG A 138 18.86 -11.65 -7.35
CA ARG A 138 20.28 -12.04 -7.40
C ARG A 138 20.38 -13.49 -7.87
N GLU A 139 21.60 -13.97 -8.10
CA GLU A 139 21.83 -15.39 -8.38
C GLU A 139 21.18 -16.24 -7.27
N GLY A 140 20.28 -17.15 -7.65
CA GLY A 140 19.49 -17.97 -6.72
C GLY A 140 18.06 -17.49 -6.44
N GLY A 141 17.64 -16.33 -6.96
CA GLY A 141 16.23 -15.92 -6.97
C GLY A 141 15.96 -14.53 -6.36
N LEU A 142 14.83 -14.42 -5.67
CA LEU A 142 14.39 -13.18 -5.05
C LEU A 142 15.32 -12.78 -3.91
N HIS A 143 15.91 -11.59 -3.98
CA HIS A 143 16.85 -11.09 -2.98
C HIS A 143 16.15 -10.27 -1.89
N TYR A 144 15.29 -9.34 -2.30
CA TYR A 144 14.44 -8.57 -1.41
C TYR A 144 13.26 -7.97 -2.19
N CYS A 145 12.24 -7.54 -1.45
CA CYS A 145 11.18 -6.66 -1.94
C CYS A 145 11.18 -5.37 -1.13
N ILE A 146 10.69 -4.29 -1.72
CA ILE A 146 10.45 -3.01 -1.04
C ILE A 146 8.98 -2.66 -1.21
N ALA A 147 8.26 -2.61 -0.10
CA ALA A 147 6.87 -2.18 -0.06
C ALA A 147 6.82 -0.68 0.22
N GLY A 148 6.66 0.13 -0.82
CA GLY A 148 6.39 1.56 -0.75
C GLY A 148 4.91 1.81 -0.48
N ILE A 149 4.61 2.60 0.54
CA ILE A 149 3.27 2.90 1.03
C ILE A 149 3.16 4.42 1.20
N GLY A 150 2.28 5.02 0.41
CA GLY A 150 1.93 6.44 0.53
C GLY A 150 0.51 6.59 1.03
N ILE A 151 0.32 7.21 2.19
CA ILE A 151 -1.00 7.47 2.79
C ILE A 151 -1.22 8.96 2.91
N ALA A 152 -2.30 9.46 2.30
CA ALA A 152 -2.77 10.83 2.48
C ALA A 152 -3.48 10.96 3.82
N VAL A 153 -2.83 11.57 4.81
CA VAL A 153 -3.33 11.62 6.19
C VAL A 153 -4.04 12.94 6.49
N ASN A 154 -3.28 14.04 6.58
CA ASN A 154 -3.74 15.36 7.00
C ASN A 154 -3.72 16.41 5.86
N LEU A 155 -3.94 15.97 4.61
CA LEU A 155 -4.10 16.90 3.47
C LEU A 155 -5.48 17.54 3.49
N THR A 156 -5.57 18.85 3.24
CA THR A 156 -6.82 19.54 2.88
C THR A 156 -7.04 19.45 1.36
N GLU A 157 -8.18 19.92 0.87
CA GLU A 157 -8.46 19.94 -0.58
C GLU A 157 -7.49 20.89 -1.31
N GLU A 158 -7.04 21.97 -0.65
CA GLU A 158 -6.08 22.95 -1.21
C GLU A 158 -4.65 22.42 -1.29
N ASP A 159 -4.29 21.43 -0.46
CA ASP A 159 -2.98 20.80 -0.51
C ASP A 159 -2.78 19.96 -1.78
N TYR A 160 -3.86 19.58 -2.48
CA TYR A 160 -3.79 18.85 -3.74
C TYR A 160 -3.59 19.80 -4.94
N PRO A 161 -2.68 19.45 -5.87
CA PRO A 161 -2.60 20.14 -7.15
C PRO A 161 -3.89 19.91 -7.95
N ASP A 162 -4.23 20.86 -8.83
CA ASP A 162 -5.53 20.88 -9.52
C ASP A 162 -5.88 19.57 -10.23
N TYR A 163 -4.89 18.89 -10.84
CA TYR A 163 -5.10 17.63 -11.56
C TYR A 163 -5.39 16.42 -10.64
N LEU A 164 -5.22 16.55 -9.31
CA LEU A 164 -5.57 15.53 -8.32
C LEU A 164 -6.80 15.89 -7.48
N ARG A 165 -7.31 17.12 -7.58
CA ARG A 165 -8.51 17.54 -6.85
C ARG A 165 -9.70 16.70 -7.29
N GLY A 166 -10.50 16.22 -6.33
CA GLY A 166 -11.62 15.32 -6.57
C GLY A 166 -11.24 13.87 -6.89
N VAL A 167 -9.98 13.58 -7.26
CA VAL A 167 -9.48 12.20 -7.46
C VAL A 167 -8.92 11.64 -6.17
N GLY A 168 -8.09 12.43 -5.48
CA GLY A 168 -7.54 12.12 -4.17
C GLY A 168 -8.45 12.56 -3.02
N THR A 169 -8.25 11.95 -1.85
CA THR A 169 -8.77 12.42 -0.56
C THR A 169 -7.79 12.04 0.55
N SER A 170 -8.06 12.48 1.77
CA SER A 170 -7.21 12.23 2.94
C SER A 170 -8.04 11.78 4.14
N LEU A 171 -7.38 11.21 5.14
CA LEU A 171 -8.04 10.84 6.39
C LEU A 171 -8.64 12.06 7.11
N LEU A 172 -8.00 13.23 7.05
CA LEU A 172 -8.53 14.49 7.59
C LEU A 172 -9.85 14.86 6.93
N ILE A 173 -9.93 14.81 5.59
CA ILE A 173 -11.15 15.11 4.84
C ILE A 173 -12.25 14.11 5.19
N GLN A 174 -11.93 12.81 5.20
CA GLN A 174 -12.89 11.74 5.50
C GLN A 174 -13.37 11.75 6.96
N ARG A 175 -12.63 12.39 7.87
CA ARG A 175 -13.00 12.57 9.29
C ARG A 175 -13.62 13.93 9.57
N GLY A 176 -14.02 14.68 8.55
CA GLY A 176 -14.66 15.99 8.73
C GLY A 176 -13.74 17.04 9.36
N GLY A 177 -12.44 17.01 9.05
CA GLY A 177 -11.46 17.99 9.52
C GLY A 177 -10.76 17.63 10.84
N ILE A 178 -10.98 16.43 11.38
CA ILE A 178 -10.30 15.97 12.60
C ILE A 178 -8.94 15.35 12.23
N PRO A 179 -7.80 15.95 12.67
CA PRO A 179 -6.48 15.45 12.31
C PRO A 179 -6.19 14.07 12.92
N VAL A 180 -5.33 13.33 12.24
CA VAL A 180 -4.88 11.98 12.65
C VAL A 180 -3.42 12.06 13.09
N ASP A 181 -3.09 11.37 14.19
CA ASP A 181 -1.70 11.19 14.62
C ASP A 181 -0.99 10.23 13.63
N ARG A 182 -0.06 10.80 12.86
CA ARG A 182 0.69 10.05 11.84
C ARG A 182 1.59 8.98 12.44
N SER A 183 2.08 9.18 13.66
CA SER A 183 2.96 8.23 14.34
C SER A 183 2.16 7.01 14.84
N GLU A 184 0.97 7.25 15.40
CA GLU A 184 0.05 6.19 15.80
C GLU A 184 -0.37 5.34 14.60
N LEU A 185 -0.79 5.98 13.51
CA LEU A 185 -1.19 5.28 12.29
C LEU A 185 -0.02 4.52 11.66
N ALA A 186 1.17 5.12 11.57
CA ALA A 186 2.36 4.43 11.05
C ALA A 186 2.72 3.19 11.89
N GLY A 187 2.66 3.30 13.22
CA GLY A 187 2.86 2.17 14.13
C GLY A 187 1.86 1.04 13.92
N ALA A 188 0.58 1.38 13.77
CA ALA A 188 -0.47 0.41 13.47
C ALA A 188 -0.23 -0.28 12.12
N VAL A 189 0.13 0.46 11.07
CA VAL A 189 0.42 -0.12 9.76
C VAL A 189 1.61 -1.08 9.82
N LEU A 190 2.72 -0.71 10.46
CA LEU A 190 3.87 -1.61 10.60
C LEU A 190 3.51 -2.88 11.38
N THR A 191 2.72 -2.75 12.46
CA THR A 191 2.27 -3.88 13.28
C THR A 191 1.42 -4.86 12.48
N GLU A 192 0.43 -4.36 11.74
CA GLU A 192 -0.43 -5.18 10.88
C GLU A 192 0.34 -5.79 9.71
N LEU A 193 1.28 -5.03 9.12
CA LEU A 193 2.11 -5.50 8.01
C LEU A 193 3.00 -6.66 8.46
N GLU A 194 3.66 -6.55 9.61
CA GLU A 194 4.47 -7.62 10.17
C GLU A 194 3.63 -8.86 10.53
N TYR A 195 2.49 -8.68 11.19
CA TYR A 195 1.60 -9.78 11.55
C TYR A 195 1.15 -10.56 10.31
N LEU A 196 0.64 -9.86 9.30
CA LEU A 196 0.17 -10.48 8.06
C LEU A 196 1.31 -11.09 7.26
N TYR A 197 2.49 -10.47 7.26
CA TYR A 197 3.68 -11.01 6.62
C TYR A 197 4.10 -12.35 7.23
N ASN A 198 4.14 -12.44 8.56
CA ASN A 198 4.45 -13.69 9.26
C ASN A 198 3.38 -14.75 9.00
N LEU A 199 2.10 -14.38 9.07
CA LEU A 199 0.97 -15.28 8.76
C LEU A 199 1.08 -15.83 7.33
N TYR A 200 1.43 -14.97 6.38
CA TYR A 200 1.63 -15.35 4.98
C TYR A 200 2.83 -16.29 4.79
N MET A 201 3.94 -16.05 5.50
CA MET A 201 5.10 -16.95 5.47
C MET A 201 4.80 -18.33 6.06
N GLU A 202 3.91 -18.40 7.05
CA GLU A 202 3.54 -19.66 7.72
C GLU A 202 2.43 -20.43 6.97
N GLN A 203 1.39 -19.74 6.51
CA GLN A 203 0.15 -20.36 6.01
C GLN A 203 -0.10 -20.12 4.53
N GLY A 204 0.76 -19.35 3.85
CA GLY A 204 0.62 -19.01 2.44
C GLY A 204 -0.44 -17.93 2.18
N PHE A 205 -0.86 -17.81 0.91
CA PHE A 205 -1.69 -16.70 0.45
C PHE A 205 -3.16 -16.74 0.88
N LYS A 206 -3.71 -17.93 1.13
CA LYS A 206 -5.14 -18.12 1.40
C LYS A 206 -5.71 -17.17 2.47
N PRO A 207 -5.15 -17.05 3.69
CA PRO A 207 -5.68 -16.12 4.69
C PRO A 207 -5.63 -14.66 4.25
N ILE A 208 -4.59 -14.27 3.49
CA ILE A 208 -4.46 -12.91 2.95
C ILE A 208 -5.53 -12.65 1.89
N ARG A 209 -5.79 -13.62 1.00
CA ARG A 209 -6.86 -13.54 0.00
C ARG A 209 -8.21 -13.33 0.68
N GLU A 210 -8.57 -14.16 1.65
CA GLU A 210 -9.87 -14.06 2.35
C GLU A 210 -10.06 -12.69 3.01
N LEU A 211 -9.02 -12.17 3.68
CA LEU A 211 -9.04 -10.83 4.25
C LEU A 211 -9.17 -9.74 3.17
N TRP A 212 -8.40 -9.85 2.08
CA TRP A 212 -8.44 -8.89 0.98
C TRP A 212 -9.82 -8.85 0.31
N GLU A 213 -10.40 -10.00 0.00
CA GLU A 213 -11.71 -10.12 -0.64
C GLU A 213 -12.81 -9.50 0.24
N SER A 214 -12.75 -9.70 1.56
CA SER A 214 -13.69 -9.09 2.51
C SER A 214 -13.61 -7.56 2.60
N MET A 215 -12.48 -6.97 2.16
CA MET A 215 -12.21 -5.53 2.21
C MET A 215 -12.23 -4.88 0.82
N SER A 216 -12.49 -5.66 -0.23
CA SER A 216 -12.45 -5.19 -1.61
C SER A 216 -13.62 -4.26 -1.91
N VAL A 217 -13.33 -3.18 -2.63
CA VAL A 217 -14.37 -2.35 -3.28
C VAL A 217 -14.47 -2.63 -4.78
N THR A 218 -13.65 -3.56 -5.27
CA THR A 218 -13.62 -4.00 -6.66
C THR A 218 -14.55 -5.19 -6.89
N LEU A 219 -14.57 -6.15 -5.96
CA LEU A 219 -15.37 -7.38 -6.13
C LEU A 219 -16.87 -7.11 -6.15
N GLY A 220 -17.58 -7.91 -6.94
CA GLY A 220 -19.03 -7.77 -7.17
C GLY A 220 -19.41 -6.55 -8.02
N ARG A 221 -18.45 -5.89 -8.66
CA ARG A 221 -18.68 -4.76 -9.56
C ARG A 221 -18.29 -5.10 -10.99
N GLN A 222 -19.00 -4.47 -11.93
CA GLN A 222 -18.55 -4.42 -13.31
C GLN A 222 -17.31 -3.54 -13.39
N ILE A 223 -16.28 -4.01 -14.08
CA ILE A 223 -15.07 -3.24 -14.29
C ILE A 223 -14.65 -3.24 -15.75
N ALA A 224 -13.95 -2.17 -16.15
CA ALA A 224 -13.16 -2.15 -17.37
C ALA A 224 -11.69 -2.33 -17.00
N LEU A 225 -11.05 -3.29 -17.66
CA LEU A 225 -9.61 -3.46 -17.67
C LEU A 225 -9.04 -2.81 -18.94
N ASN A 226 -8.11 -1.89 -18.76
CA ASN A 226 -7.36 -1.30 -19.85
C ASN A 226 -6.00 -2.00 -19.96
N THR A 227 -5.77 -2.69 -21.08
CA THR A 227 -4.50 -3.34 -21.42
C THR A 227 -3.93 -2.78 -22.72
N PRO A 228 -2.63 -2.96 -23.02
CA PRO A 228 -2.09 -2.65 -24.34
C PRO A 228 -2.79 -3.37 -25.50
N GLN A 229 -3.45 -4.51 -25.23
CA GLN A 229 -4.17 -5.32 -26.20
C GLN A 229 -5.62 -4.86 -26.43
N GLY A 230 -6.12 -3.92 -25.61
CA GLY A 230 -7.49 -3.40 -25.71
C GLY A 230 -8.17 -3.25 -24.35
N ARG A 231 -9.42 -2.78 -24.41
CA ARG A 231 -10.32 -2.67 -23.24
C ARG A 231 -11.19 -3.92 -23.18
N SER A 232 -11.20 -4.59 -22.03
CA SER A 232 -12.12 -5.70 -21.74
C SER A 232 -12.96 -5.36 -20.53
N GLU A 233 -14.23 -5.76 -20.54
CA GLU A 233 -15.15 -5.53 -19.44
C GLU A 233 -15.62 -6.87 -18.86
N GLY A 234 -15.87 -6.89 -17.55
CA GLY A 234 -16.34 -8.09 -16.86
C GLY A 234 -16.67 -7.84 -15.39
N LEU A 235 -17.35 -8.79 -14.78
CA LEU A 235 -17.64 -8.81 -13.35
C LEU A 235 -16.39 -9.28 -12.60
N ALA A 236 -15.92 -8.50 -11.61
CA ALA A 236 -14.85 -8.93 -10.74
C ALA A 236 -15.36 -9.92 -9.69
N VAL A 237 -14.97 -11.19 -9.79
CA VAL A 237 -15.56 -12.30 -9.01
C VAL A 237 -14.65 -12.85 -7.90
N GLY A 238 -13.35 -12.58 -7.96
CA GLY A 238 -12.41 -13.01 -6.91
C GLY A 238 -10.96 -12.82 -7.28
N LEU A 239 -10.07 -13.43 -6.50
CA LEU A 239 -8.65 -13.55 -6.81
C LEU A 239 -8.23 -15.00 -7.07
N ASP A 240 -7.32 -15.19 -8.02
CA ASP A 240 -6.66 -16.48 -8.19
C ASP A 240 -5.63 -16.75 -7.05
N ASP A 241 -4.98 -17.91 -7.10
CA ASP A 241 -3.96 -18.28 -6.12
C ASP A 241 -2.67 -17.44 -6.20
N ASN A 242 -2.47 -16.64 -7.26
CA ASN A 242 -1.33 -15.73 -7.45
C ASN A 242 -1.65 -14.27 -7.10
N GLY A 243 -2.91 -13.94 -6.80
CA GLY A 243 -3.37 -12.57 -6.55
C GLY A 243 -3.81 -11.80 -7.81
N GLY A 244 -3.94 -12.47 -8.95
CA GLY A 244 -4.57 -11.94 -10.16
C GLY A 244 -6.08 -11.84 -10.00
N LEU A 245 -6.68 -10.79 -10.58
CA LEU A 245 -8.12 -10.57 -10.53
C LEU A 245 -8.82 -11.53 -11.50
N LEU A 246 -9.88 -12.20 -11.02
CA LEU A 246 -10.73 -13.04 -11.85
C LEU A 246 -11.88 -12.19 -12.40
N LEU A 247 -11.99 -12.13 -13.74
CA LEU A 247 -13.05 -11.43 -14.45
C LEU A 247 -13.94 -12.42 -15.18
N GLU A 248 -15.23 -12.39 -14.87
CA GLU A 248 -16.27 -13.14 -15.57
C GLU A 248 -16.90 -12.24 -16.64
N ASP A 249 -16.88 -12.69 -17.90
CA ASP A 249 -17.53 -11.98 -19.00
C ASP A 249 -19.04 -12.32 -19.10
N GLU A 250 -19.74 -11.72 -20.07
CA GLU A 250 -21.18 -11.94 -20.29
C GLU A 250 -21.54 -13.39 -20.65
N THR A 251 -20.55 -14.20 -21.06
CA THR A 251 -20.74 -15.61 -21.41
C THR A 251 -20.46 -16.56 -20.23
N GLY A 252 -20.04 -16.01 -19.07
CA GLY A 252 -19.63 -16.77 -17.90
C GLY A 252 -18.19 -17.28 -17.98
N HIS A 253 -17.40 -16.84 -18.97
CA HIS A 253 -16.00 -17.23 -19.08
C HIS A 253 -15.13 -16.42 -18.12
N ILE A 254 -14.31 -17.11 -17.32
CA ILE A 254 -13.43 -16.50 -16.33
C ILE A 254 -12.03 -16.32 -16.90
N THR A 255 -11.57 -15.07 -16.98
CA THR A 255 -10.20 -14.71 -17.35
C THR A 255 -9.43 -14.21 -16.15
N ASN A 256 -8.14 -14.55 -16.11
CA ASN A 256 -7.21 -14.07 -15.10
C ASN A 256 -6.51 -12.79 -15.55
N VAL A 257 -6.45 -11.81 -14.65
CA VAL A 257 -5.75 -10.55 -14.85
C VAL A 257 -4.62 -10.39 -13.84
N CYS A 258 -3.39 -10.61 -14.28
CA CYS A 258 -2.21 -10.51 -13.40
C CYS A 258 -1.84 -9.06 -13.06
N SER A 259 -2.11 -8.11 -13.95
CA SER A 259 -1.82 -6.69 -13.73
C SER A 259 -2.63 -5.81 -14.68
N GLY A 260 -2.95 -4.60 -14.25
CA GLY A 260 -3.53 -3.59 -15.14
C GLY A 260 -3.97 -2.34 -14.40
N GLU A 261 -4.62 -1.45 -15.14
CA GLU A 261 -5.42 -0.35 -14.62
C GLU A 261 -6.89 -0.72 -14.79
N ILE A 262 -7.65 -0.61 -13.70
CA ILE A 262 -9.07 -0.91 -13.69
C ILE A 262 -9.91 0.33 -13.39
N GLU A 263 -11.05 0.40 -14.05
CA GLU A 263 -12.11 1.36 -13.83
C GLU A 263 -13.36 0.62 -13.36
N ILE A 264 -14.01 1.10 -12.30
CA ILE A 264 -15.28 0.55 -11.84
C ILE A 264 -16.37 1.28 -12.63
N ILE A 265 -17.25 0.52 -13.30
CA ILE A 265 -18.32 1.02 -14.17
C ILE A 265 -19.65 1.02 -13.42
#